data_AF-A0A529LQW1-F1
#
_entry.id   AF-A0A529LQW1-F1
#
_cell.length_a   1.000
_cell.length_b   1.000
_cell.length_c   1.000
_cell.angle_alpha   90.00
_cell.angle_beta   90.00
_cell.angle_gamma   90.00
#
_symmetry.space_group_name_H-M   'P 1'
#
loop_
_entity.id
_entity.type
_entity.pdbx_description
1 polymer ?
#
loop_
_entity_poly.entity_id
_entity_poly.type
_entity_poly.pdbx_seq_one_letter_code
_entity_poly.pdbx_strand_id
1 'polypeptide(L)'
;KGYDGTDTVEVKTGAVSDEGAAGSIYYSVPVAIQATDKKGESKVFAGCYTVRQVNAQIQEPPFQPIFIDKGALKPSTEDFDSAVPASCGDGPPPPTKDEALEQAK
;
A
#
# COMPACT_ATOMS: atom_id res chain seq x y z
N LYS A 1 -8.75 4.79 -21.80
CA LYS A 1 -7.39 5.37 -21.85
C LYS A 1 -6.89 5.43 -20.40
N GLY A 2 -6.24 4.34 -19.98
CA GLY A 2 -5.68 4.21 -18.63
C GLY A 2 -4.18 4.40 -18.71
N TYR A 3 -3.45 3.30 -18.57
CA TYR A 3 -1.99 3.25 -18.72
C TYR A 3 -1.50 3.27 -20.19
N ASP A 4 -2.34 3.64 -21.17
CA ASP A 4 -2.01 3.56 -22.61
C ASP A 4 -0.70 4.31 -22.99
N GLY A 5 -0.38 5.39 -22.25
CA GLY A 5 0.84 6.19 -22.44
C GLY A 5 1.99 5.82 -21.50
N THR A 6 1.76 4.93 -20.55
CA THR A 6 2.75 4.47 -19.57
C THR A 6 3.62 3.38 -20.19
N ASP A 7 4.93 3.47 -19.96
CA ASP A 7 5.90 2.46 -20.35
C ASP A 7 6.19 1.53 -19.17
N THR A 8 6.52 2.11 -18.02
CA THR A 8 6.80 1.36 -16.79
C THR A 8 6.06 1.94 -15.59
N VAL A 9 5.75 1.07 -14.63
CA VAL A 9 5.25 1.44 -13.31
C VAL A 9 6.08 0.70 -12.28
N GLU A 10 6.70 1.46 -11.39
CA GLU A 10 7.42 0.93 -10.24
C GLU A 10 6.66 1.27 -8.97
N VAL A 11 6.61 0.32 -8.03
CA VAL A 11 5.87 0.46 -6.78
C VAL A 11 6.78 0.10 -5.62
N LYS A 12 6.81 0.96 -4.60
CA LYS A 12 7.42 0.68 -3.31
C LYS A 12 6.38 0.75 -2.21
N THR A 13 6.40 -0.22 -1.30
CA THR A 13 5.53 -0.24 -0.14
C THR A 13 6.33 0.05 1.13
N GLY A 14 5.73 0.84 2.01
CA GLY A 14 6.25 1.06 3.35
C GLY A 14 5.89 -0.09 4.28
N ALA A 15 6.08 0.17 5.57
CA ALA A 15 5.70 -0.78 6.58
C ALA A 15 4.17 -0.76 6.78
N VAL A 16 3.56 -1.95 6.88
CA VAL A 16 2.11 -2.15 6.85
C VAL A 16 1.57 -2.22 8.28
N SER A 17 0.47 -1.53 8.54
CA SER A 17 -0.31 -1.69 9.78
C SER A 17 -1.65 -2.36 9.49
N ASP A 18 -2.20 -3.06 10.48
CA ASP A 18 -3.49 -3.73 10.38
C ASP A 18 -4.42 -3.42 11.55
N GLU A 19 -5.71 -3.46 11.27
CA GLU A 19 -6.78 -3.29 12.25
C GLU A 19 -7.86 -4.35 12.03
N GLY A 20 -8.13 -5.14 13.06
CA GLY A 20 -9.23 -6.10 13.08
C GLY A 20 -10.59 -5.40 13.20
N ALA A 21 -11.51 -5.73 12.30
CA ALA A 21 -12.89 -5.28 12.30
C ALA A 21 -13.86 -6.49 12.33
N ALA A 22 -15.15 -6.22 12.49
CA ALA A 22 -16.18 -7.26 12.52
C ALA A 22 -16.20 -8.08 11.22
N GLY A 23 -15.58 -9.27 11.25
CA GLY A 23 -15.53 -10.19 10.12
C GLY A 23 -14.52 -9.83 9.04
N SER A 24 -13.64 -8.85 9.25
CA SER A 24 -12.58 -8.51 8.29
C SER A 24 -11.37 -7.88 8.95
N ILE A 25 -10.23 -7.93 8.28
CA ILE A 25 -9.02 -7.19 8.65
C ILE A 25 -8.82 -6.09 7.61
N TYR A 26 -8.57 -4.88 8.07
CA TYR A 26 -8.15 -3.75 7.23
C TYR A 26 -6.65 -3.56 7.38
N TYR A 27 -5.95 -3.45 6.26
CA TYR A 27 -4.53 -3.15 6.20
C TYR A 27 -4.33 -1.76 5.60
N SER A 28 -3.50 -0.96 6.25
CA SER A 28 -3.03 0.34 5.78
C SER A 28 -1.64 0.19 5.19
N VAL A 29 -1.53 0.41 3.88
CA VAL A 29 -0.29 0.18 3.11
C VAL A 29 0.23 1.51 2.56
N PRO A 30 1.32 2.05 3.11
CA PRO A 30 2.02 3.19 2.52
C PRO A 30 2.62 2.79 1.19
N VAL A 31 2.45 3.64 0.18
CA VAL A 31 2.91 3.37 -1.18
C VAL A 31 3.52 4.61 -1.83
N ALA A 32 4.57 4.37 -2.61
CA ALA A 32 5.02 5.27 -3.66
C ALA A 32 4.93 4.53 -5.00
N ILE A 33 4.49 5.25 -6.04
CA ILE A 33 4.34 4.75 -7.39
C ILE A 33 5.06 5.71 -8.33
N GLN A 34 6.03 5.22 -9.08
CA GLN A 34 6.64 5.95 -10.19
C GLN A 34 6.05 5.43 -11.49
N ALA A 35 5.42 6.32 -12.26
CA ALA A 35 4.95 6.01 -13.61
C ALA A 35 5.84 6.74 -14.60
N THR A 36 6.51 5.98 -15.47
CA THR A 36 7.33 6.52 -16.56
C THR A 36 6.57 6.36 -17.86
N ASP A 37 6.46 7.44 -18.62
CA ASP A 37 5.80 7.42 -19.92
C ASP A 37 6.72 6.92 -21.03
N LYS A 38 6.15 6.66 -22.21
CA LYS A 38 6.91 6.21 -23.40
C LYS A 38 7.91 7.23 -23.95
N LYS A 39 7.95 8.45 -23.39
CA LYS A 39 8.92 9.51 -23.71
C LYS A 39 10.01 9.64 -22.64
N GLY A 40 9.94 8.85 -21.57
CA GLY A 40 10.87 8.86 -20.45
C GLY A 40 10.52 9.84 -19.32
N GLU A 41 9.39 10.55 -19.40
CA GLU A 41 8.95 11.44 -18.33
C GLU A 41 8.39 10.62 -17.16
N SER A 42 8.93 10.82 -15.96
CA SER A 42 8.53 10.10 -14.75
C SER A 42 7.69 10.98 -13.82
N LYS A 43 6.62 10.41 -13.26
CA LYS A 43 5.77 11.05 -12.24
C LYS A 43 5.67 10.15 -11.03
N VAL A 44 5.92 10.73 -9.86
CA VAL A 44 5.82 10.02 -8.58
C VAL A 44 4.49 10.37 -7.91
N PHE A 45 3.80 9.35 -7.42
CA PHE A 45 2.59 9.46 -6.62
C PHE A 45 2.83 8.75 -5.28
N ALA A 46 2.45 9.38 -4.19
CA ALA A 46 2.62 8.85 -2.86
C ALA A 46 1.32 8.90 -2.08
N GLY A 47 1.13 7.94 -1.16
CA GLY A 47 -0.04 7.91 -0.31
C GLY A 47 -0.31 6.53 0.26
N CYS A 48 -1.59 6.21 0.44
CA CYS A 48 -2.03 5.05 1.20
C CYS A 48 -3.07 4.24 0.44
N TYR A 49 -2.92 2.92 0.47
CA TYR A 49 -4.00 1.99 0.19
C TYR A 49 -4.58 1.44 1.48
N THR A 50 -5.90 1.30 1.49
CA THR A 50 -6.63 0.48 2.44
C THR A 50 -6.99 -0.81 1.74
N VAL A 51 -6.47 -1.92 2.25
CA VAL A 51 -6.71 -3.27 1.73
C VAL A 51 -7.60 -4.00 2.73
N ARG A 52 -8.59 -4.73 2.24
CA ARG A 52 -9.54 -5.46 3.09
C ARG A 52 -9.50 -6.94 2.82
N GLN A 53 -9.37 -7.72 3.89
CA GLN A 53 -9.51 -9.16 3.88
C GLN A 53 -10.75 -9.55 4.68
N VAL A 54 -11.75 -10.15 4.02
CA VAL A 54 -12.94 -10.70 4.69
C VAL A 54 -12.59 -12.06 5.30
N ASN A 55 -13.01 -12.33 6.53
CA ASN A 55 -12.76 -13.61 7.19
C ASN A 55 -13.38 -14.75 6.37
N ALA A 56 -12.56 -15.75 6.01
CA ALA A 56 -13.01 -16.89 5.21
C ALA A 56 -14.15 -17.68 5.85
N GLN A 57 -14.23 -17.75 7.18
CA GLN A 57 -15.23 -18.52 7.92
C GLN A 57 -16.67 -17.99 7.75
N ILE A 58 -16.82 -16.73 7.32
CA ILE A 58 -18.13 -16.09 7.13
C ILE A 58 -18.49 -15.91 5.65
N GLN A 59 -17.68 -16.46 4.75
CA GLN A 59 -17.91 -16.37 3.31
C GLN A 59 -18.54 -17.66 2.76
N GLU A 60 -19.48 -17.49 1.83
CA GLU A 60 -19.97 -18.56 0.97
C GLU A 60 -19.43 -18.35 -0.46
N PRO A 61 -19.30 -19.40 -1.29
CA PRO A 61 -18.93 -19.24 -2.68
C PRO A 61 -19.87 -18.26 -3.42
N PRO A 62 -19.35 -17.32 -4.23
CA PRO A 62 -17.94 -17.14 -4.59
C PRO A 62 -17.11 -16.46 -3.50
N PHE A 63 -15.91 -17.00 -3.24
CA PHE A 63 -14.96 -16.41 -2.31
C PHE A 63 -14.48 -15.05 -2.79
N GLN A 64 -14.49 -14.07 -1.90
CA GLN A 64 -13.92 -12.74 -2.13
C GLN A 64 -12.51 -12.71 -1.54
N PRO A 65 -11.47 -12.75 -2.40
CA PRO A 65 -10.09 -12.64 -1.93
C PRO A 65 -9.82 -11.24 -1.37
N ILE A 66 -8.65 -11.07 -0.77
CA ILE A 66 -8.16 -9.76 -0.35
C ILE A 66 -8.21 -8.76 -1.52
N PHE A 67 -8.69 -7.54 -1.26
CA PHE A 67 -8.90 -6.54 -2.30
C PHE A 67 -8.54 -5.13 -1.80
N ILE A 68 -8.22 -4.23 -2.72
CA ILE A 68 -8.05 -2.81 -2.41
C ILE A 68 -9.43 -2.21 -2.20
N ASP A 69 -9.71 -1.79 -0.97
CA ASP A 69 -10.97 -1.16 -0.57
C ASP A 69 -10.97 0.33 -0.91
N LYS A 70 -9.82 1.01 -0.67
CA LYS A 70 -9.64 2.43 -0.95
C LYS A 70 -8.20 2.75 -1.32
N GLY A 71 -8.00 3.77 -2.15
CA GLY A 71 -6.69 4.37 -2.41
C GLY A 71 -6.74 5.89 -2.28
N ALA A 72 -5.76 6.47 -1.60
CA ALA A 72 -5.57 7.91 -1.45
C ALA A 72 -4.13 8.25 -1.85
N LEU A 73 -3.91 8.45 -3.15
CA LEU A 73 -2.63 8.82 -3.74
C LEU A 73 -2.64 10.30 -4.17
N LYS A 74 -1.53 10.99 -4.00
CA LYS A 74 -1.32 12.35 -4.48
C LYS A 74 0.02 12.44 -5.22
N PRO A 75 0.17 13.36 -6.20
CA PRO A 75 1.47 13.65 -6.78
C PRO A 75 2.48 14.02 -5.68
N SER A 76 3.68 13.47 -5.76
CA SER A 76 4.79 13.79 -4.87
C SER A 76 5.82 14.64 -5.59
N THR A 77 6.43 15.57 -4.86
CA THR A 77 7.63 16.30 -5.30
C THR A 77 8.91 15.62 -4.88
N GLU A 78 8.82 14.55 -4.08
CA GLU A 78 9.96 13.75 -3.66
C GLU A 78 10.38 12.73 -4.73
N ASP A 79 11.64 12.34 -4.69
CA ASP A 79 12.16 11.24 -5.49
C ASP A 79 11.53 9.91 -5.08
N PHE A 80 11.42 8.98 -6.03
CA PHE A 80 10.78 7.68 -5.81
C PHE A 80 11.35 6.89 -4.63
N ASP A 81 12.64 7.07 -4.33
CA ASP A 81 13.33 6.39 -3.23
C ASP A 81 12.92 6.88 -1.84
N SER A 82 12.48 8.14 -1.71
CA SER A 82 12.06 8.72 -0.42
C SER A 82 10.55 8.93 -0.31
N ALA A 83 9.83 8.90 -1.43
CA ALA A 83 8.42 9.26 -1.49
C ALA A 83 7.45 8.32 -0.76
N VAL A 84 7.91 7.20 -0.21
CA VAL A 84 7.05 6.28 0.55
C VAL A 84 6.70 6.91 1.90
N PRO A 85 5.40 7.12 2.20
CA PRO A 85 5.02 7.69 3.50
C PRO A 85 5.46 6.80 4.66
N ALA A 86 5.89 7.41 5.76
CA ALA A 86 6.30 6.68 6.96
C ALA A 86 5.15 5.91 7.62
N SER A 87 3.92 6.41 7.51
CA SER A 87 2.71 5.76 8.04
C SER A 87 1.47 6.11 7.22
N CYS A 88 0.41 5.33 7.41
CA CYS A 88 -0.90 5.54 6.81
C CYS A 88 -1.98 5.65 7.88
N GLY A 89 -2.54 6.86 8.03
CA GLY A 89 -3.53 7.16 9.05
C GLY A 89 -2.95 7.22 10.47
N ASP A 90 -3.83 7.11 11.45
CA ASP A 90 -3.49 7.12 12.89
C ASP A 90 -3.14 5.72 13.43
N GLY A 91 -3.07 4.72 12.56
CA GLY A 91 -2.66 3.38 12.95
C GLY A 91 -1.27 3.42 13.59
N PRO A 92 -1.01 2.61 14.64
CA PRO A 92 0.28 2.60 15.29
C PRO A 92 1.38 2.39 14.25
N PRO A 93 2.50 3.12 14.36
CA PRO A 93 3.61 2.92 13.44
C PRO A 93 3.97 1.44 13.47
N PRO A 94 4.10 0.81 12.29
CA PRO A 94 4.50 -0.58 12.24
C PRO A 94 5.83 -0.74 12.96
N PRO A 95 6.05 -1.88 13.67
CA PRO A 95 7.29 -2.13 14.38
C PRO A 95 8.45 -1.96 13.41
N THR A 96 9.54 -1.36 13.88
CA THR A 96 10.73 -1.24 13.03
C THR A 96 11.20 -2.66 12.67
N LYS A 97 11.61 -2.87 11.42
CA LYS A 97 11.94 -4.21 10.87
C LYS A 97 12.91 -5.01 11.76
N ASP A 98 13.71 -4.34 12.57
CA ASP A 98 14.72 -4.94 13.44
C ASP A 98 14.21 -5.31 14.83
N GLU A 99 13.13 -4.70 15.35
CA GLU A 99 12.66 -4.97 16.72
C GLU A 99 12.13 -6.40 16.90
N ALA A 100 11.43 -6.95 15.91
CA ALA A 100 10.96 -8.33 15.94
C ALA A 100 12.12 -9.34 15.86
N LEU A 101 13.23 -8.96 15.23
CA LEU A 101 14.43 -9.80 15.11
C LEU A 101 15.27 -9.75 16.40
N GLU A 102 15.37 -8.58 17.03
CA GLU A 102 16.09 -8.39 18.29
C GLU A 102 15.38 -9.01 19.50
N GLN A 103 14.03 -9.05 19.52
CA GLN A 103 13.27 -9.74 20.56
C GLN A 103 13.39 -11.28 20.52
N ALA A 104 13.92 -11.83 19.43
CA ALA A 104 14.11 -13.26 19.24
C ALA A 104 15.53 -13.75 19.57
N LYS A 105 16.41 -12.86 20.06
CA LYS A 105 17.74 -13.21 20.61
C LYS A 105 17.66 -13.44 22.11
#